data_AF-A0A399FA02-F1
#
_entry.id   AF-A0A399FA02-F1
#
_cell.length_a   1.000
_cell.length_b   1.000
_cell.length_c   1.000
_cell.angle_alpha   90.00
_cell.angle_beta   90.00
_cell.angle_gamma   90.00
#
_symmetry.space_group_name_H-M   'P 1'
#
loop_
_entity.id
_entity.type
_entity.pdbx_description
1 polymer ?
#
loop_
_entity_poly.entity_id
_entity_poly.type
_entity_poly.pdbx_seq_one_letter_code
_entity_poly.pdbx_strand_id
1 'polypeptide(L)'
;MLGDNLKALRTASALMNKATDAGEKFTRDDLQKARRAFASMISRVEESQAKLAPGTPQHTLLQSRLRALRVAEALIRAELGRVSEQAKP
;
A
#
# COMPACT_ATOMS: atom_id res chain seq x y z
N MET A 1 -1.68 -14.14 -5.19
CA MET A 1 -0.77 -13.80 -4.07
C MET A 1 0.41 -12.95 -4.51
N LEU A 2 1.37 -13.44 -5.32
CA LEU A 2 2.51 -12.60 -5.73
C LEU A 2 2.13 -11.53 -6.78
N GLY A 3 1.31 -11.90 -7.76
CA GLY A 3 0.82 -10.97 -8.79
C GLY A 3 0.01 -9.81 -8.21
N ASP A 4 -0.84 -10.08 -7.23
CA ASP A 4 -1.64 -9.04 -6.56
C ASP A 4 -0.75 -8.04 -5.80
N ASN A 5 0.31 -8.53 -5.16
CA ASN A 5 1.27 -7.68 -4.45
C ASN A 5 2.05 -6.78 -5.43
N LEU A 6 2.48 -7.32 -6.56
CA LEU A 6 3.16 -6.56 -7.62
C LEU A 6 2.27 -5.45 -8.18
N LYS A 7 1.00 -5.77 -8.46
CA LYS A 7 0.02 -4.79 -8.94
C LYS A 7 -0.22 -3.69 -7.89
N ALA A 8 -0.38 -4.07 -6.63
CA ALA A 8 -0.55 -3.14 -5.52
C ALA A 8 0.64 -2.18 -5.38
N LEU A 9 1.87 -2.69 -5.48
CA LEU A 9 3.09 -1.87 -5.41
C LEU A 9 3.20 -0.88 -6.58
N ARG A 10 2.82 -1.26 -7.81
CA ARG A 10 2.76 -0.31 -8.95
C ARG A 10 1.79 0.84 -8.67
N THR A 11 0.58 0.52 -8.21
CA THR A 11 -0.42 1.54 -7.84
C THR A 11 0.08 2.48 -6.76
N ALA A 12 0.69 1.94 -5.68
CA ALA A 12 1.25 2.77 -4.62
C ALA A 12 2.40 3.67 -5.11
N SER A 13 3.29 3.13 -5.95
CA SER A 13 4.41 3.89 -6.53
C SER A 13 3.93 5.06 -7.38
N ALA A 14 2.93 4.83 -8.24
CA ALA A 14 2.32 5.88 -9.06
C ALA A 14 1.72 7.01 -8.20
N LEU A 15 1.00 6.66 -7.14
CA LEU A 15 0.43 7.63 -6.20
C LEU A 15 1.50 8.40 -5.41
N MET A 16 2.58 7.72 -4.98
CA MET A 16 3.67 8.33 -4.22
C MET A 16 4.49 9.32 -5.04
N ASN A 17 4.72 9.02 -6.32
CA ASN A 17 5.53 9.87 -7.18
C ASN A 17 4.80 11.17 -7.60
N LYS A 18 3.51 11.32 -7.26
CA LYS A 18 2.61 12.37 -7.81
C LYS A 18 2.66 12.48 -9.34
N ALA A 19 3.24 11.49 -10.02
CA ALA A 19 3.25 11.33 -11.46
C ALA A 19 1.88 10.80 -11.87
N THR A 20 0.85 11.59 -11.60
CA THR A 20 -0.36 11.62 -12.42
C THR A 20 -0.06 12.43 -13.67
N ASP A 21 1.09 12.20 -14.31
CA ASP A 21 1.33 12.67 -15.67
C ASP A 21 0.53 11.73 -16.58
N ALA A 22 -0.73 12.11 -16.76
CA ALA A 22 -1.63 11.68 -17.83
C ALA A 22 -1.58 10.19 -18.22
N GLY A 23 -2.22 9.30 -17.45
CA GLY A 23 -2.54 7.98 -18.02
C GLY A 23 -3.13 6.90 -17.11
N GLU A 24 -2.54 6.65 -15.94
CA GLU A 24 -2.99 5.52 -15.10
C GLU A 24 -4.19 5.93 -14.22
N LYS A 25 -5.40 5.77 -14.77
CA LYS A 25 -6.64 5.77 -13.99
C LYS A 25 -6.81 4.40 -13.34
N PHE A 26 -6.66 4.32 -12.03
CA PHE A 26 -6.97 3.08 -11.30
C PHE A 26 -8.47 2.95 -11.10
N THR A 27 -9.02 1.76 -11.37
CA THR A 27 -10.42 1.50 -11.05
C THR A 27 -10.60 1.35 -9.54
N ARG A 28 -11.84 1.53 -9.06
CA ARG A 28 -12.18 1.26 -7.66
C ARG A 28 -11.79 -0.17 -7.24
N ASP A 29 -11.98 -1.15 -8.11
CA ASP A 29 -11.60 -2.55 -7.85
C ASP A 29 -10.08 -2.72 -7.74
N ASP A 30 -9.30 -2.08 -8.62
CA ASP A 30 -7.83 -2.09 -8.52
C ASP A 30 -7.34 -1.54 -7.19
N LEU A 31 -7.91 -0.41 -6.77
CA LEU A 31 -7.57 0.22 -5.50
C LEU A 31 -8.01 -0.64 -4.29
N GLN A 32 -9.16 -1.31 -4.37
CA GLN A 32 -9.60 -2.25 -3.33
C GLN A 32 -8.70 -3.48 -3.25
N LYS A 33 -8.30 -4.04 -4.39
CA LYS A 33 -7.34 -5.15 -4.47
C LYS A 33 -5.99 -4.74 -3.89
N ALA A 34 -5.50 -3.55 -4.25
CA ALA A 34 -4.28 -2.99 -3.69
C ALA A 34 -4.39 -2.85 -2.16
N ARG A 35 -5.48 -2.26 -1.65
CA ARG A 35 -5.70 -2.13 -0.19
C ARG A 35 -5.65 -3.48 0.52
N ARG A 36 -6.32 -4.52 0.00
CA ARG A 36 -6.29 -5.88 0.57
C ARG A 36 -4.88 -6.46 0.58
N ALA A 37 -4.11 -6.27 -0.49
CA ALA A 37 -2.72 -6.73 -0.56
C ALA A 37 -1.83 -6.00 0.46
N PHE A 38 -1.97 -4.68 0.62
CA PHE A 38 -1.23 -3.90 1.62
C PHE A 38 -1.56 -4.32 3.04
N ALA A 39 -2.84 -4.54 3.37
CA ALA A 39 -3.23 -5.06 4.68
C ALA A 39 -2.56 -6.42 4.98
N SER A 40 -2.50 -7.32 3.99
CA SER A 40 -1.81 -8.60 4.14
C SER A 40 -0.30 -8.45 4.33
N MET A 41 0.34 -7.55 3.58
CA MET A 41 1.77 -7.26 3.72
C MET A 41 2.09 -6.65 5.10
N ILE A 42 1.24 -5.75 5.58
CA ILE A 42 1.36 -5.12 6.90
C ILE A 42 1.30 -6.18 8.01
N SER A 43 0.27 -7.04 8.02
CA SER A 43 0.13 -8.12 9.01
C SER A 43 1.37 -9.01 9.05
N ARG A 44 1.88 -9.44 7.89
CA ARG A 44 3.07 -10.30 7.80
C ARG A 44 4.33 -9.63 8.34
N VAL A 45 4.49 -8.32 8.10
CA VAL A 45 5.62 -7.56 8.63
C VAL A 45 5.50 -7.40 10.14
N GLU A 46 4.31 -7.13 10.66
CA GLU A 46 4.03 -7.05 12.11
C GLU A 46 4.30 -8.39 12.82
N GLU A 47 3.79 -9.49 12.27
CA GLU A 47 4.03 -10.85 12.79
C GLU A 47 5.52 -11.23 12.78
N SER A 48 6.24 -10.83 11.73
CA SER A 48 7.69 -11.11 11.62
C SER A 48 8.49 -10.23 12.58
N GLN A 49 8.10 -8.96 12.74
CA GLN A 49 8.75 -8.02 13.64
C GLN A 49 8.57 -8.41 15.11
N ALA A 50 7.39 -8.89 15.50
CA ALA A 50 7.10 -9.32 16.87
C ALA A 50 8.02 -10.47 17.35
N LYS A 51 8.61 -11.22 16.42
CA LYS A 51 9.54 -12.32 16.72
C LYS A 51 11.00 -11.87 16.87
N LEU A 52 11.30 -10.60 16.59
CA LEU A 52 12.66 -10.07 16.61
C LEU A 52 12.93 -9.26 17.86
N ALA A 53 14.14 -9.38 18.40
CA ALA A 53 14.56 -8.56 19.52
C ALA A 53 14.64 -7.07 19.11
N PRO A 54 14.11 -6.15 19.93
CA PRO A 54 14.28 -4.71 19.74
C PRO A 54 15.76 -4.33 19.63
N GLY A 55 16.07 -3.34 18.81
CA GLY A 55 17.45 -2.86 18.60
C GLY A 55 18.26 -3.66 17.57
N THR A 56 17.76 -4.81 17.10
CA THR A 56 18.43 -5.54 16.00
C THR A 56 18.27 -4.80 14.66
N PRO A 57 19.25 -4.90 13.74
CA PRO A 57 19.11 -4.33 12.40
C PRO A 57 17.86 -4.81 11.66
N GLN A 58 17.50 -6.08 11.82
CA GLN A 58 16.30 -6.66 11.22
C GLN A 58 15.02 -6.05 11.79
N HIS A 59 14.93 -5.86 13.12
CA HIS A 59 13.79 -5.20 13.74
C HIS A 59 13.63 -3.75 13.23
N THR A 60 14.73 -2.99 13.14
CA THR A 60 14.73 -1.61 12.63
C THR A 60 14.36 -1.54 11.15
N LEU A 61 14.85 -2.48 10.32
CA LEU A 61 14.49 -2.58 8.92
C LEU A 61 12.98 -2.84 8.74
N LEU A 62 12.42 -3.78 9.51
CA LEU A 62 10.99 -4.07 9.47
C LEU A 62 10.14 -2.89 9.97
N GLN A 63 10.59 -2.10 10.97
CA GLN A 63 9.92 -0.85 11.33
C GLN A 63 9.86 0.13 10.17
N SER A 64 10.99 0.33 9.47
CA SER A 64 11.05 1.23 8.32
C SER A 64 10.10 0.76 7.21
N ARG A 65 10.11 -0.55 6.90
CA ARG A 65 9.21 -1.16 5.93
C ARG A 65 7.73 -0.97 6.30
N LEU A 66 7.38 -1.18 7.57
CA LEU A 66 6.02 -1.01 8.06
C LEU A 66 5.53 0.43 7.90
N ARG A 67 6.39 1.42 8.20
CA ARG A 67 6.08 2.84 7.97
C ARG A 67 5.78 3.12 6.50
N ALA A 68 6.63 2.65 5.58
CA ALA A 68 6.43 2.84 4.14
C ALA A 68 5.12 2.19 3.65
N LEU A 69 4.82 0.97 4.09
CA LEU A 69 3.57 0.26 3.75
C LEU A 69 2.33 1.03 4.23
N ARG A 70 2.36 1.59 5.44
CA ARG A 70 1.24 2.37 5.99
C ARG A 70 1.02 3.68 5.22
N VAL A 71 2.09 4.35 4.79
CA VAL A 71 1.98 5.55 3.94
C VAL A 71 1.34 5.19 2.59
N ALA A 72 1.78 4.10 1.95
CA ALA A 72 1.18 3.62 0.71
C ALA A 72 -0.30 3.26 0.86
N GLU A 73 -0.66 2.55 1.93
CA GLU A 73 -2.06 2.22 2.22
C GLU A 73 -2.93 3.47 2.42
N ALA A 74 -2.42 4.48 3.13
CA ALA A 74 -3.12 5.74 3.33
C ALA A 74 -3.41 6.47 2.00
N LEU A 75 -2.43 6.48 1.07
CA LEU A 75 -2.62 7.06 -0.27
C LEU A 75 -3.68 6.29 -1.08
N ILE A 76 -3.67 4.96 -1.04
CA ILE A 76 -4.68 4.13 -1.70
C ILE A 76 -6.08 4.41 -1.12
N ARG A 77 -6.20 4.56 0.20
CA ARG A 77 -7.48 4.91 0.85
C ARG A 77 -7.97 6.29 0.46
N ALA A 78 -7.08 7.27 0.37
CA ALA A 78 -7.43 8.60 -0.09
C ALA A 78 -7.94 8.57 -1.55
N GLU A 79 -7.27 7.82 -2.42
CA GLU A 79 -7.69 7.67 -3.81
C GLU A 79 -9.00 6.91 -3.97
N LEU A 80 -9.25 5.88 -3.14
CA LEU A 80 -10.56 5.23 -3.07
C LEU A 80 -11.69 6.20 -2.74
N GLY A 81 -11.43 7.16 -1.83
CA GLY A 81 -12.36 8.25 -1.52
C GLY A 81 -12.67 9.09 -2.75
N ARG A 82 -11.64 9.57 -3.46
CA ARG A 82 -11.80 10.38 -4.68
C ARG A 82 -12.58 9.66 -5.78
N VAL A 83 -12.25 8.41 -6.07
CA VAL A 83 -12.94 7.61 -7.09
C VAL A 83 -14.40 7.35 -6.69
N SER A 84 -14.71 7.26 -5.39
CA SER A 84 -16.09 7.10 -4.93
C SER A 84 -16.94 8.38 -5.03
N GLU A 85 -16.30 9.55 -4.93
CA GLU A 85 -16.97 10.86 -5.05
C GLU A 85 -17.26 11.22 -6.52
N GLN A 86 -16.37 10.84 -7.45
CA GLN A 86 -16.56 11.04 -8.89
C GLN A 86 -17.68 10.18 -9.50
N ALA A 87 -18.21 9.21 -8.75
CA ALA A 87 -19.25 8.27 -9.20
C ALA A 87 -20.66 8.62 -8.67
N LYS A 88 -20.85 9.77 -8.01
CA LYS A 88 -22.18 10.26 -7.62
C LYS A 88 -22.84 11.01 -8.80
N PRO A 89 -24.13 10.76 -9.09
CA PRO A 89 -24.87 11.41 -10.18
C PRO A 89 -25.12 12.90 -9.93
#